data_AF-A0A520RXF6-F1
#
_entry.id   AF-A0A520RXF6-F1
#
_cell.length_a   1.000
_cell.length_b   1.000
_cell.length_c   1.000
_cell.angle_alpha   90.00
_cell.angle_beta   90.00
_cell.angle_gamma   90.00
#
_symmetry.space_group_name_H-M   'P 1'
#
loop_
_entity.id
_entity.type
_entity.pdbx_description
1 polymer ?
#
loop_
_entity_poly.entity_id
_entity_poly.type
_entity_poly.pdbx_seq_one_letter_code
_entity_poly.pdbx_strand_id
1 'polypeptide(L)'
;MQLVFSNDLNTLVESVANILSAESYSSPLAPDWLIVPNQDTGRWLQIELTDRLGSLANTKVTTLSEFMWKISDAQPDRQLESDLYWAIATVWRQRYPDLMEPEYLQQISTLFEMFRHYLTERPDWLVDPEKASLLIQPSDAWQLELWREIEHLLPAAPHQQLIGALRDKHTERLDSIARVVVFNPDRLSTLALNVLKSWTHNTPCFLCIQSPSPDPWFTQGALELPETHPLVADLCREKAKVFSILGDDEPVEGYVQHATKSALSELKTHLFQNKKAPITIDWSVSLVSATSPTQEVVELKRWLI
;
A
#
# COMPACT_ATOMS: atom_id res chain seq x y z
N MET A 1 2.22 -6.56 -17.19
CA MET A 1 2.13 -5.41 -16.28
C MET A 1 3.30 -4.48 -16.57
N GLN A 2 3.06 -3.18 -16.72
CA GLN A 2 4.08 -2.19 -17.01
C GLN A 2 4.38 -1.37 -15.75
N LEU A 3 5.66 -1.14 -15.46
CA LEU A 3 6.09 -0.32 -14.33
C LEU A 3 6.32 1.13 -14.80
N VAL A 4 5.90 2.10 -13.98
CA VAL A 4 6.13 3.53 -14.25
C VAL A 4 6.70 4.17 -12.99
N PHE A 5 7.93 4.70 -13.07
CA PHE A 5 8.62 5.32 -11.94
C PHE A 5 8.82 6.82 -12.14
N SER A 6 8.66 7.58 -11.06
CA SER A 6 9.02 9.00 -11.03
C SER A 6 9.32 9.46 -9.60
N ASN A 7 10.10 10.51 -9.43
CA ASN A 7 10.30 11.16 -8.13
C ASN A 7 9.23 12.21 -7.81
N ASP A 8 8.43 12.60 -8.80
CA ASP A 8 7.38 13.61 -8.65
C ASP A 8 5.99 13.00 -8.82
N LEU A 9 5.09 13.35 -7.90
CA LEU A 9 3.74 12.81 -7.90
C LEU A 9 2.91 13.38 -9.06
N ASN A 10 3.13 14.64 -9.48
CA ASN A 10 2.39 15.20 -10.61
C ASN A 10 2.78 14.50 -11.92
N THR A 11 4.05 14.14 -12.09
CA THR A 11 4.47 13.34 -13.25
C THR A 11 3.83 11.95 -13.27
N LEU A 12 3.62 11.32 -12.10
CA LEU A 12 2.83 10.08 -12.04
C LEU A 12 1.37 10.32 -12.42
N VAL A 13 0.76 11.41 -11.95
CA VAL A 13 -0.61 11.79 -12.34
C VAL A 13 -0.71 12.03 -13.85
N GLU A 14 0.25 12.74 -14.45
CA GLU A 14 0.33 12.94 -15.90
C GLU A 14 0.47 11.61 -16.65
N SER A 15 1.27 10.69 -16.12
CA SER A 15 1.39 9.34 -16.67
C SER A 15 0.05 8.59 -16.64
N VAL A 16 -0.69 8.67 -15.53
CA VAL A 16 -2.03 8.08 -15.42
C VAL A 16 -3.02 8.76 -16.37
N ALA A 17 -3.01 10.08 -16.47
CA ALA A 17 -3.85 10.81 -17.42
C ALA A 17 -3.57 10.37 -18.87
N ASN A 18 -2.29 10.24 -19.24
CA ASN A 18 -1.91 9.74 -20.56
C ASN A 18 -2.39 8.30 -20.79
N ILE A 19 -2.26 7.41 -19.80
CA ILE A 19 -2.76 6.02 -19.86
C ILE A 19 -4.28 5.98 -20.08
N LEU A 20 -5.04 6.80 -19.36
CA LEU A 20 -6.50 6.83 -19.43
C LEU A 20 -7.01 7.53 -20.70
N SER A 21 -6.26 8.49 -21.24
CA SER A 21 -6.61 9.17 -22.50
C SER A 21 -6.28 8.35 -23.75
N ALA A 22 -5.38 7.38 -23.63
CA ALA A 22 -4.99 6.51 -24.74
C ALA A 22 -6.15 5.60 -25.16
N GLU A 23 -6.22 5.30 -26.46
CA GLU A 23 -7.22 4.38 -27.01
C GLU A 23 -7.21 3.04 -26.24
N SER A 24 -8.40 2.57 -25.88
CA SER A 24 -8.58 1.25 -25.28
C SER A 24 -9.22 0.33 -26.30
N TYR A 25 -8.63 -0.85 -26.51
CA TYR A 25 -9.18 -1.89 -27.38
C TYR A 25 -10.23 -2.77 -26.67
N SER A 26 -10.69 -2.35 -25.48
CA SER A 26 -11.77 -2.97 -24.73
C SER A 26 -13.15 -2.40 -25.10
N SER A 27 -14.22 -3.01 -24.58
CA SER A 27 -15.56 -2.42 -24.65
C SER A 27 -15.56 -1.00 -24.04
N PRO A 28 -16.26 -0.01 -24.65
CA PRO A 28 -16.38 1.34 -24.09
C PRO A 28 -17.17 1.38 -22.78
N LEU A 29 -17.91 0.32 -22.45
CA LEU A 29 -18.62 0.17 -21.18
C LEU A 29 -17.77 -0.51 -20.10
N ALA A 30 -16.63 -1.09 -20.46
CA ALA A 30 -15.72 -1.69 -19.48
C ALA A 30 -15.04 -0.56 -18.68
N PRO A 31 -15.13 -0.55 -17.34
CA PRO A 31 -14.52 0.50 -16.54
C PRO A 31 -13.01 0.33 -16.44
N ASP A 32 -12.32 1.47 -16.31
CA ASP A 32 -10.94 1.52 -15.81
C ASP A 32 -10.95 1.41 -14.28
N TRP A 33 -10.00 0.68 -13.72
CA TRP A 33 -9.86 0.54 -12.27
C TRP A 33 -8.59 1.22 -11.79
N LEU A 34 -8.78 2.16 -10.86
CA LEU A 34 -7.72 2.91 -10.21
C LEU A 34 -7.58 2.41 -8.76
N ILE A 35 -6.55 1.63 -8.52
CA ILE A 35 -6.20 1.08 -7.22
C ILE A 35 -5.31 2.09 -6.51
N VAL A 36 -5.77 2.60 -5.37
CA VAL A 36 -5.11 3.64 -4.58
C VAL A 36 -4.77 3.14 -3.17
N PRO A 37 -3.84 3.79 -2.45
CA PRO A 37 -3.43 3.35 -1.11
C PRO A 37 -4.56 3.50 -0.09
N ASN A 38 -5.33 4.58 -0.22
CA ASN A 38 -6.45 4.90 0.66
C ASN A 38 -7.48 5.78 -0.08
N GLN A 39 -8.65 5.95 0.54
CA GLN A 39 -9.77 6.67 -0.08
C GLN A 39 -9.48 8.16 -0.30
N ASP A 40 -8.67 8.80 0.56
CA ASP A 40 -8.36 10.23 0.44
C ASP A 40 -7.42 10.50 -0.73
N THR A 41 -6.39 9.66 -0.92
CA THR A 41 -5.57 9.65 -2.15
C THR A 41 -6.44 9.41 -3.38
N GLY A 42 -7.45 8.52 -3.27
CA GLY A 42 -8.43 8.30 -4.32
C GLY A 42 -9.20 9.56 -4.71
N ARG A 43 -9.75 10.27 -3.72
CA ARG A 43 -10.49 11.53 -3.94
C ARG A 43 -9.60 12.61 -4.56
N TRP A 44 -8.41 12.80 -4.01
CA TRP A 44 -7.44 13.76 -4.54
C TRP A 44 -7.08 13.43 -5.99
N LEU A 45 -6.77 12.17 -6.29
CA LEU A 45 -6.39 11.74 -7.63
C LEU A 45 -7.54 11.90 -8.64
N GLN A 46 -8.79 11.69 -8.23
CA GLN A 46 -9.94 11.96 -9.09
C GLN A 46 -10.04 13.44 -9.46
N ILE A 47 -9.80 14.36 -8.52
CA ILE A 47 -9.79 15.81 -8.78
C ILE A 47 -8.69 16.13 -9.79
N GLU A 48 -7.46 15.70 -9.52
CA GLU A 48 -6.30 15.98 -10.36
C GLU A 48 -6.43 15.41 -11.79
N LEU A 49 -7.02 14.22 -11.93
CA LEU A 49 -7.30 13.61 -13.24
C LEU A 49 -8.44 14.31 -13.96
N THR A 50 -9.50 14.73 -13.24
CA THR A 50 -10.61 15.49 -13.83
C THR A 50 -10.12 16.82 -14.38
N ASP A 51 -9.24 17.52 -13.66
CA ASP A 51 -8.67 18.78 -14.10
C ASP A 51 -7.81 18.62 -15.38
N ARG A 52 -7.10 17.50 -15.52
CA ARG A 52 -6.24 17.22 -16.70
C ARG A 52 -7.02 16.67 -17.90
N LEU A 53 -8.02 15.82 -17.67
CA LEU A 53 -8.79 15.12 -18.70
C LEU A 53 -10.09 15.85 -19.07
N GLY A 54 -10.51 16.84 -18.28
CA GLY A 54 -11.80 17.52 -18.36
C GLY A 54 -12.97 16.74 -17.76
N SER A 55 -12.90 15.41 -17.77
CA SER A 55 -13.86 14.51 -17.11
C SER A 55 -13.24 13.14 -16.87
N LEU A 56 -13.60 12.49 -15.77
CA LEU A 56 -13.24 11.11 -15.48
C LEU A 56 -14.51 10.25 -15.52
N ALA A 57 -14.75 9.58 -16.65
CA ALA A 57 -15.95 8.76 -16.87
C ALA A 57 -15.62 7.28 -16.80
N ASN A 58 -16.55 6.48 -16.26
CA ASN A 58 -16.44 5.02 -16.17
C ASN A 58 -15.15 4.52 -15.46
N THR A 59 -14.60 5.30 -14.53
CA THR A 59 -13.44 4.90 -13.72
C THR A 59 -13.86 4.53 -12.30
N LYS A 60 -13.46 3.36 -11.84
CA LYS A 60 -13.69 2.87 -10.47
C LYS A 60 -12.43 3.09 -9.64
N VAL A 61 -12.56 3.83 -8.55
CA VAL A 61 -11.48 4.01 -7.56
C VAL A 61 -11.71 3.10 -6.37
N THR A 62 -10.68 2.38 -5.94
CA THR A 62 -10.78 1.34 -4.89
C THR A 62 -9.43 1.14 -4.21
N THR A 63 -9.40 0.52 -3.03
CA THR A 63 -8.13 0.02 -2.46
C THR A 63 -7.77 -1.35 -3.03
N LEU A 64 -6.51 -1.78 -2.87
CA LEU A 64 -6.05 -3.08 -3.37
C LEU A 64 -6.82 -4.24 -2.72
N SER A 65 -7.08 -4.17 -1.42
CA SER A 65 -7.81 -5.20 -0.70
C SER A 65 -9.26 -5.28 -1.18
N GLU A 66 -9.95 -4.14 -1.33
CA GLU A 66 -11.30 -4.09 -1.88
C GLU A 66 -11.37 -4.62 -3.31
N PHE A 67 -10.35 -4.32 -4.13
CA PHE A 67 -10.23 -4.87 -5.48
C PHE A 67 -10.14 -6.40 -5.44
N MET A 68 -9.24 -6.97 -4.64
CA MET A 68 -9.06 -8.41 -4.52
C MET A 68 -10.34 -9.12 -4.06
N TRP A 69 -11.07 -8.55 -3.09
CA TRP A 69 -12.38 -9.07 -2.67
C TRP A 69 -13.44 -9.01 -3.77
N LYS A 70 -13.50 -7.91 -4.53
CA LYS A 70 -14.48 -7.76 -5.62
C LYS A 70 -14.22 -8.73 -6.77
N ILE A 71 -12.96 -8.96 -7.13
CA ILE A 71 -12.60 -9.90 -8.20
C ILE A 71 -12.83 -11.35 -7.75
N SER A 72 -12.43 -11.70 -6.52
CA SER A 72 -12.55 -13.07 -6.00
C SER A 72 -13.98 -13.55 -5.73
N ASP A 73 -14.97 -12.67 -5.73
CA ASP A 73 -16.36 -12.93 -5.28
C ASP A 73 -16.50 -13.41 -3.83
N ALA A 74 -15.39 -13.45 -3.09
CA ALA A 74 -15.34 -13.88 -1.71
C ALA A 74 -15.73 -12.76 -0.74
N GLN A 75 -16.64 -11.84 -1.13
CA GLN A 75 -16.89 -10.65 -0.32
C GLN A 75 -17.22 -11.06 1.12
N PRO A 76 -16.47 -10.53 2.11
CA PRO A 76 -16.74 -10.87 3.49
C PRO A 76 -18.16 -10.42 3.82
N ASP A 77 -18.91 -11.29 4.50
CA ASP A 77 -20.22 -10.88 5.02
C ASP A 77 -20.01 -9.66 5.93
N ARG A 78 -20.99 -8.75 5.97
CA ARG A 78 -20.99 -7.59 6.87
C ARG A 78 -20.79 -7.98 8.34
N GLN A 79 -21.02 -9.26 8.68
CA GLN A 79 -20.84 -9.81 10.03
C GLN A 79 -19.41 -10.26 10.35
N LEU A 80 -18.52 -10.42 9.36
CA LEU A 80 -17.17 -10.99 9.60
C LEU A 80 -16.39 -10.27 10.70
N GLU A 81 -16.42 -8.94 10.73
CA GLU A 81 -15.70 -8.17 11.77
C GLU A 81 -16.28 -8.43 13.16
N SER A 82 -17.60 -8.53 13.27
CA SER A 82 -18.27 -8.87 14.53
C SER A 82 -17.93 -10.30 14.94
N ASP A 83 -18.03 -11.26 14.01
CA ASP A 83 -17.75 -12.67 14.26
C ASP A 83 -16.29 -12.88 14.67
N LEU A 84 -15.35 -12.21 14.01
CA LEU A 84 -13.94 -12.22 14.36
C LEU A 84 -13.70 -11.66 15.76
N TYR A 85 -14.30 -10.51 16.10
CA TYR A 85 -14.16 -9.92 17.42
C TYR A 85 -14.63 -10.88 18.51
N TRP A 86 -15.83 -11.47 18.35
CA TRP A 86 -16.41 -12.37 19.34
C TRP A 86 -15.70 -13.72 19.41
N ALA A 87 -15.20 -14.24 18.29
CA ALA A 87 -14.38 -15.45 18.27
C ALA A 87 -13.07 -15.24 19.04
N ILE A 88 -12.36 -14.13 18.79
CA ILE A 88 -11.16 -13.75 19.55
C ILE A 88 -11.49 -13.62 21.03
N ALA A 89 -12.55 -12.88 21.37
CA ALA A 89 -12.94 -12.65 22.75
C ALA A 89 -13.24 -13.96 23.49
N THR A 90 -13.93 -14.89 22.83
CA THR A 90 -14.29 -16.19 23.38
C THR A 90 -13.05 -17.04 23.65
N VAL A 91 -12.18 -17.20 22.66
CA VAL A 91 -10.95 -18.01 22.79
C VAL A 91 -10.02 -17.39 23.84
N TRP A 92 -9.83 -16.06 23.81
CA TRP A 92 -8.95 -15.38 24.74
C TRP A 92 -9.42 -15.50 26.19
N ARG A 93 -10.73 -15.42 26.44
CA ARG A 93 -11.29 -15.60 27.79
C ARG A 93 -11.08 -17.00 28.32
N GLN A 94 -11.20 -18.02 27.45
CA GLN A 94 -10.97 -19.41 27.84
C GLN A 94 -9.51 -19.67 28.20
N ARG A 95 -8.57 -19.07 27.47
CA ARG A 95 -7.13 -19.23 27.69
C ARG A 95 -6.65 -18.49 28.94
N TYR A 96 -7.27 -17.36 29.27
CA TYR A 96 -6.88 -16.49 30.38
C TYR A 96 -8.12 -16.07 31.21
N PRO A 97 -8.70 -17.00 31.99
CA PRO A 97 -9.93 -16.72 32.76
C PRO A 97 -9.73 -15.71 33.89
N ASP A 98 -8.51 -15.61 34.43
CA ASP A 98 -8.18 -14.75 35.58
C ASP A 98 -7.80 -13.31 35.19
N LEU A 99 -7.83 -12.97 33.89
CA LEU A 99 -7.56 -11.61 33.41
C LEU A 99 -8.62 -10.62 33.90
N MET A 100 -8.17 -9.50 34.44
CA MET A 100 -9.03 -8.39 34.85
C MET A 100 -9.71 -7.76 33.62
N GLU A 101 -10.97 -7.33 33.77
CA GLU A 101 -11.76 -6.79 32.65
C GLU A 101 -11.09 -5.68 31.83
N PRO A 102 -10.46 -4.64 32.45
CA PRO A 102 -9.82 -3.57 31.66
C PRO A 102 -8.68 -4.09 30.79
N GLU A 103 -7.87 -5.01 31.33
CA GLU A 103 -6.72 -5.59 30.62
C GLU A 103 -7.18 -6.54 29.51
N TYR A 104 -8.19 -7.37 29.80
CA TYR A 104 -8.82 -8.26 28.81
C TYR A 104 -9.34 -7.50 27.59
N LEU A 105 -10.10 -6.42 27.80
CA LEU A 105 -10.66 -5.61 26.72
C LEU A 105 -9.57 -4.94 25.86
N GLN A 106 -8.50 -4.46 26.51
CA GLN A 106 -7.35 -3.89 25.80
C GLN A 106 -6.64 -4.94 24.93
N GLN A 107 -6.40 -6.14 25.48
CA GLN A 107 -5.74 -7.21 24.76
C GLN A 107 -6.58 -7.69 23.57
N ILE A 108 -7.90 -7.87 23.72
CA ILE A 108 -8.78 -8.24 22.59
C ILE A 108 -8.80 -7.19 21.51
N SER A 109 -8.90 -5.91 21.88
CA SER A 109 -8.87 -4.83 20.89
C SER A 109 -7.57 -4.89 20.08
N THR A 110 -6.46 -5.19 20.74
CA THR A 110 -5.13 -5.31 20.09
C THR A 110 -5.05 -6.54 19.19
N LEU A 111 -5.53 -7.70 19.65
CA LEU A 111 -5.59 -8.93 18.87
C LEU A 111 -6.52 -8.81 17.66
N PHE A 112 -7.67 -8.17 17.85
CA PHE A 112 -8.64 -7.90 16.79
C PHE A 112 -8.00 -7.08 15.67
N GLU A 113 -7.35 -5.96 16.02
CA GLU A 113 -6.65 -5.15 15.03
C GLU A 113 -5.52 -5.94 14.35
N MET A 114 -4.74 -6.73 15.10
CA MET A 114 -3.69 -7.58 14.53
C MET A 114 -4.23 -8.58 13.50
N PHE A 115 -5.29 -9.33 13.82
CA PHE A 115 -5.86 -10.31 12.89
C PHE A 115 -6.57 -9.66 11.71
N ARG A 116 -7.16 -8.46 11.86
CA ARG A 116 -7.65 -7.67 10.72
C ARG A 116 -6.53 -7.31 9.75
N HIS A 117 -5.36 -6.93 10.28
CA HIS A 117 -4.19 -6.68 9.44
C HIS A 117 -3.74 -7.96 8.73
N TYR A 118 -3.72 -9.12 9.40
CA TYR A 118 -3.40 -10.38 8.72
C TYR A 118 -4.38 -10.74 7.60
N LEU A 119 -5.68 -10.64 7.85
CA LEU A 119 -6.71 -10.89 6.83
C LEU A 119 -6.56 -9.97 5.61
N THR A 120 -6.04 -8.76 5.80
CA THR A 120 -5.88 -7.76 4.75
C THR A 120 -4.55 -7.90 4.00
N GLU A 121 -3.44 -8.06 4.72
CA GLU A 121 -2.08 -7.97 4.18
C GLU A 121 -1.44 -9.33 3.86
N ARG A 122 -1.77 -10.35 4.66
CA ARG A 122 -1.20 -11.71 4.61
C ARG A 122 -2.26 -12.79 4.85
N PRO A 123 -3.39 -12.79 4.10
CA PRO A 123 -4.40 -13.82 4.26
C PRO A 123 -3.85 -15.23 3.97
N ASP A 124 -2.77 -15.34 3.19
CA ASP A 124 -2.07 -16.58 2.90
C ASP A 124 -1.44 -17.21 4.15
N TRP A 125 -1.01 -16.42 5.12
CA TRP A 125 -0.44 -16.94 6.38
C TRP A 125 -1.49 -17.64 7.23
N LEU A 126 -2.74 -17.17 7.15
CA LEU A 126 -3.87 -17.70 7.89
C LEU A 126 -4.39 -19.01 7.26
N VAL A 127 -4.23 -19.17 5.94
CA VAL A 127 -4.63 -20.38 5.21
C VAL A 127 -3.57 -21.49 5.28
N ASP A 128 -2.29 -21.14 5.26
CA ASP A 128 -1.16 -22.09 5.35
C ASP A 128 -0.21 -21.74 6.51
N PRO A 129 -0.65 -21.98 7.76
CA PRO A 129 0.11 -21.61 8.95
C PRO A 129 1.44 -22.36 9.07
N GLU A 130 1.58 -23.54 8.48
CA GLU A 130 2.84 -24.30 8.50
C GLU A 130 3.92 -23.59 7.69
N LYS A 131 3.56 -23.12 6.49
CA LYS A 131 4.44 -22.31 5.66
C LYS A 131 4.71 -20.94 6.29
N ALA A 132 3.71 -20.33 6.92
CA ALA A 132 3.85 -19.04 7.61
C ALA A 132 4.77 -19.11 8.83
N SER A 133 4.75 -20.22 9.57
CA SER A 133 5.60 -20.44 10.76
C SER A 133 7.10 -20.37 10.43
N LEU A 134 7.49 -20.63 9.18
CA LEU A 134 8.88 -20.50 8.73
C LEU A 134 9.32 -19.03 8.51
N LEU A 135 8.36 -18.12 8.37
CA LEU A 135 8.57 -16.70 8.06
C LEU A 135 8.41 -15.79 9.29
N ILE A 136 7.67 -16.26 10.30
CA ILE A 136 7.39 -15.53 11.54
C ILE A 136 8.50 -15.79 12.57
N GLN A 137 8.75 -14.83 13.45
CA GLN A 137 9.69 -15.01 14.56
C GLN A 137 9.19 -16.13 15.50
N PRO A 138 10.08 -16.98 16.05
CA PRO A 138 9.66 -18.05 16.95
C PRO A 138 8.82 -17.57 18.15
N SER A 139 9.06 -16.35 18.63
CA SER A 139 8.29 -15.72 19.71
C SER A 139 6.83 -15.42 19.37
N ASP A 140 6.49 -15.38 18.07
CA ASP A 140 5.17 -14.99 17.56
C ASP A 140 4.40 -16.19 17.00
N ALA A 141 4.97 -17.40 17.05
CA ALA A 141 4.33 -18.63 16.57
C ALA A 141 2.95 -18.91 17.22
N TRP A 142 2.77 -18.47 18.47
CA TRP A 142 1.51 -18.59 19.21
C TRP A 142 0.34 -17.88 18.50
N GLN A 143 0.60 -16.88 17.65
CA GLN A 143 -0.44 -16.15 16.93
C GLN A 143 -1.12 -17.04 15.88
N LEU A 144 -0.35 -17.91 15.21
CA LEU A 144 -0.89 -18.87 14.24
C LEU A 144 -1.63 -20.02 14.94
N GLU A 145 -1.16 -20.45 16.11
CA GLU A 145 -1.86 -21.41 16.95
C GLU A 145 -3.20 -20.85 17.41
N LEU A 146 -3.21 -19.60 17.91
CA LEU A 146 -4.41 -18.90 18.32
C LEU A 146 -5.39 -18.73 17.14
N TRP A 147 -4.89 -18.43 15.94
CA TRP A 147 -5.73 -18.32 14.76
C TRP A 147 -6.51 -19.60 14.46
N ARG A 148 -5.88 -20.78 14.59
CA ARG A 148 -6.57 -22.07 14.37
C ARG A 148 -7.76 -22.24 15.31
N GLU A 149 -7.63 -21.83 16.57
CA GLU A 149 -8.71 -21.87 17.55
C GLU A 149 -9.84 -20.88 17.18
N ILE A 150 -9.48 -19.67 16.74
CA ILE A 150 -10.43 -18.63 16.31
C ILE A 150 -11.19 -19.08 15.06
N GLU A 151 -10.50 -19.63 14.06
CA GLU A 151 -11.06 -20.01 12.77
C GLU A 151 -12.18 -21.06 12.90
N HIS A 152 -12.08 -21.96 13.90
CA HIS A 152 -13.14 -22.93 14.20
C HIS A 152 -14.47 -22.31 14.64
N LEU A 153 -14.45 -21.06 15.14
CA LEU A 153 -15.64 -20.33 15.56
C LEU A 153 -16.20 -19.42 14.46
N LEU A 154 -15.51 -19.29 13.33
CA LEU A 154 -15.96 -18.44 12.22
C LEU A 154 -16.91 -19.22 11.30
N PRO A 155 -18.17 -18.76 11.13
CA PRO A 155 -19.17 -19.48 10.34
C PRO A 155 -18.86 -19.50 8.83
N ALA A 156 -18.13 -18.49 8.35
CA ALA A 156 -17.57 -18.43 7.01
C ALA A 156 -16.09 -18.02 7.12
N ALA A 157 -15.22 -18.66 6.34
CA ALA A 157 -13.79 -18.35 6.26
C ALA A 157 -13.50 -17.61 4.94
N PRO A 158 -13.89 -16.33 4.79
CA PRO A 158 -13.77 -15.60 3.53
C PRO A 158 -12.31 -15.45 3.09
N HIS A 159 -11.34 -15.44 4.00
CA HIS A 159 -9.91 -15.48 3.64
C HIS A 159 -9.52 -16.76 2.92
N GLN A 160 -10.08 -17.92 3.29
CA GLN A 160 -9.85 -19.18 2.56
C GLN A 160 -10.46 -19.11 1.17
N GLN A 161 -11.68 -18.57 1.04
CA GLN A 161 -12.34 -18.37 -0.25
C GLN A 161 -11.56 -17.40 -1.13
N LEU A 162 -11.10 -16.28 -0.56
CA LEU A 162 -10.23 -15.32 -1.22
C LEU A 162 -8.98 -16.02 -1.73
N ILE A 163 -8.17 -16.63 -0.86
CA ILE A 163 -6.94 -17.33 -1.28
C ILE A 163 -7.22 -18.40 -2.32
N GLY A 164 -8.33 -19.14 -2.20
CA GLY A 164 -8.78 -20.10 -3.20
C GLY A 164 -9.03 -19.45 -4.56
N ALA A 165 -9.80 -18.36 -4.59
CA ALA A 165 -10.11 -17.61 -5.80
C ALA A 165 -8.89 -16.88 -6.38
N LEU A 166 -7.96 -16.41 -5.55
CA LEU A 166 -6.70 -15.80 -5.96
C LEU A 166 -5.77 -16.81 -6.66
N ARG A 167 -5.90 -18.11 -6.35
CA ARG A 167 -5.16 -19.18 -7.05
C ARG A 167 -5.76 -19.49 -8.42
N ASP A 168 -7.04 -19.19 -8.63
CA ASP A 168 -7.64 -19.32 -9.94
C ASP A 168 -7.13 -18.20 -10.86
N LYS A 169 -6.61 -18.61 -12.01
CA LYS A 169 -5.94 -17.70 -12.95
C LYS A 169 -6.92 -16.96 -13.84
N HIS A 170 -8.15 -17.45 -13.96
CA HIS A 170 -9.13 -16.87 -14.87
C HIS A 170 -10.42 -16.54 -14.13
N THR A 171 -10.69 -15.25 -13.97
CA THR A 171 -11.98 -14.77 -13.47
C THR A 171 -12.67 -14.01 -14.58
N GLU A 172 -13.88 -14.42 -14.98
CA GLU A 172 -14.69 -13.74 -16.01
C GLU A 172 -14.91 -12.24 -15.70
N ARG A 173 -14.81 -11.84 -14.42
CA ARG A 173 -14.88 -10.43 -13.98
C ARG A 173 -13.72 -9.59 -14.53
N LEU A 174 -12.55 -10.17 -14.74
CA LEU A 174 -11.39 -9.45 -15.30
C LEU A 174 -11.62 -9.07 -16.76
N ASP A 175 -12.36 -9.87 -17.51
CA ASP A 175 -12.72 -9.60 -18.91
C ASP A 175 -13.61 -8.36 -19.05
N SER A 176 -14.31 -7.98 -17.96
CA SER A 176 -15.13 -6.78 -17.90
C SER A 176 -14.35 -5.50 -17.60
N ILE A 177 -13.04 -5.58 -17.37
CA ILE A 177 -12.17 -4.45 -16.99
C ILE A 177 -11.38 -3.97 -18.20
N ALA A 178 -11.41 -2.67 -18.45
CA ALA A 178 -10.65 -2.08 -19.55
C ALA A 178 -9.15 -2.06 -19.22
N ARG A 179 -8.79 -1.44 -18.08
CA ARG A 179 -7.40 -1.29 -17.62
C ARG A 179 -7.37 -1.29 -16.09
N VAL A 180 -6.23 -1.68 -15.54
CA VAL A 180 -5.93 -1.58 -14.11
C VAL A 180 -4.74 -0.63 -13.93
N VAL A 181 -4.89 0.38 -13.09
CA VAL A 181 -3.82 1.30 -12.71
C VAL A 181 -3.65 1.24 -11.20
N VAL A 182 -2.49 0.80 -10.73
CA VAL A 182 -2.12 0.82 -9.32
C VAL A 182 -1.28 2.06 -9.07
N PHE A 183 -1.83 3.01 -8.33
CA PHE A 183 -1.24 4.32 -8.10
C PHE A 183 -0.58 4.41 -6.74
N ASN A 184 0.75 4.58 -6.76
CA ASN A 184 1.65 4.85 -5.64
C ASN A 184 1.31 4.07 -4.36
N PRO A 185 1.24 2.72 -4.40
CA PRO A 185 0.89 1.92 -3.23
C PRO A 185 1.88 2.15 -2.09
N ASP A 186 1.36 2.39 -0.88
CA ASP A 186 2.19 2.52 0.33
C ASP A 186 2.83 1.18 0.70
N ARG A 187 2.09 0.09 0.51
CA ARG A 187 2.49 -1.28 0.76
C ARG A 187 2.01 -2.16 -0.40
N LEU A 188 2.84 -3.11 -0.77
CA LEU A 188 2.48 -4.13 -1.74
C LEU A 188 3.02 -5.47 -1.26
N SER A 189 2.10 -6.40 -1.06
CA SER A 189 2.36 -7.78 -0.67
C SER A 189 2.89 -8.58 -1.86
N THR A 190 3.81 -9.54 -1.64
CA THR A 190 4.24 -10.48 -2.70
C THR A 190 3.06 -11.29 -3.24
N LEU A 191 2.12 -11.68 -2.38
CA LEU A 191 0.88 -12.33 -2.79
C LEU A 191 0.10 -11.43 -3.74
N ALA A 192 -0.14 -10.17 -3.34
CA ALA A 192 -0.93 -9.25 -4.13
C ALA A 192 -0.27 -8.91 -5.48
N LEU A 193 1.07 -8.72 -5.50
CA LEU A 193 1.82 -8.52 -6.74
C LEU A 193 1.71 -9.72 -7.67
N ASN A 194 1.87 -10.95 -7.15
CA ASN A 194 1.78 -12.17 -7.96
C ASN A 194 0.37 -12.36 -8.52
N VAL A 195 -0.65 -12.08 -7.71
CA VAL A 195 -2.05 -12.10 -8.12
C VAL A 195 -2.31 -11.08 -9.22
N LEU A 196 -1.87 -9.83 -9.04
CA LEU A 196 -1.99 -8.79 -10.06
C LEU A 196 -1.30 -9.24 -11.36
N LYS A 197 -0.05 -9.70 -11.29
CA LYS A 197 0.68 -10.22 -12.47
C LYS A 197 -0.07 -11.36 -13.16
N SER A 198 -0.68 -12.27 -12.40
CA SER A 198 -1.45 -13.39 -12.93
C SER A 198 -2.77 -12.97 -13.58
N TRP A 199 -3.56 -12.15 -12.87
CA TRP A 199 -4.88 -11.70 -13.32
C TRP A 199 -4.80 -10.75 -14.52
N THR A 200 -3.78 -9.90 -14.57
CA THR A 200 -3.62 -8.92 -15.63
C THR A 200 -2.76 -9.45 -16.78
N HIS A 201 -2.79 -10.76 -17.04
CA HIS A 201 -2.11 -11.33 -18.19
C HIS A 201 -2.72 -10.83 -19.51
N ASN A 202 -4.05 -10.70 -19.55
CA ASN A 202 -4.81 -10.24 -20.72
C ASN A 202 -5.40 -8.83 -20.57
N THR A 203 -5.28 -8.22 -19.38
CA THR A 203 -5.79 -6.87 -19.09
C THR A 203 -4.61 -5.92 -18.94
N PRO A 204 -4.58 -4.76 -19.64
CA PRO A 204 -3.56 -3.74 -19.45
C PRO A 204 -3.46 -3.34 -17.98
N CYS A 205 -2.27 -3.48 -17.39
CA CYS A 205 -2.02 -3.16 -15.99
C CYS A 205 -0.76 -2.33 -15.84
N PHE A 206 -0.89 -1.20 -15.15
CA PHE A 206 0.15 -0.20 -14.93
C PHE A 206 0.37 -0.04 -13.43
N LEU A 207 1.61 -0.19 -12.99
CA LEU A 207 1.99 0.04 -11.60
C LEU A 207 2.86 1.29 -11.54
N CYS A 208 2.24 2.40 -11.13
CA CYS A 208 2.85 3.72 -11.04
C CYS A 208 3.38 3.93 -9.63
N ILE A 209 4.69 3.96 -9.42
CA ILE A 209 5.30 4.04 -8.09
C ILE A 209 6.24 5.24 -8.04
N GLN A 210 6.15 6.03 -6.96
CA GLN A 210 7.10 7.10 -6.76
C GLN A 210 8.43 6.54 -6.21
N SER A 211 9.54 6.80 -6.91
CA SER A 211 10.91 6.48 -6.52
C SER A 211 11.68 7.78 -6.26
N PRO A 212 12.35 7.95 -5.11
CA PRO A 212 13.02 9.20 -4.76
C PRO A 212 14.20 9.54 -5.69
N SER A 213 14.86 8.51 -6.25
CA SER A 213 16.08 8.63 -7.04
C SER A 213 16.12 7.55 -8.13
N PRO A 214 16.69 7.84 -9.31
CA PRO A 214 17.04 6.83 -10.31
C PRO A 214 18.24 5.98 -9.90
N ASP A 215 19.13 6.50 -9.04
CA ASP A 215 20.32 5.78 -8.59
C ASP A 215 19.92 4.68 -7.58
N PRO A 216 20.67 3.57 -7.47
CA PRO A 216 20.37 2.53 -6.49
C PRO A 216 20.47 3.07 -5.05
N TRP A 217 19.34 3.06 -4.34
CA TRP A 217 19.22 3.53 -2.94
C TRP A 217 18.71 2.45 -1.98
N PHE A 218 18.42 1.25 -2.49
CA PHE A 218 18.08 0.06 -1.72
C PHE A 218 18.68 -1.18 -2.41
N THR A 219 18.94 -2.24 -1.66
CA THR A 219 19.38 -3.53 -2.20
C THR A 219 18.38 -4.62 -1.90
N GLN A 220 18.26 -5.54 -2.86
CA GLN A 220 17.72 -6.86 -2.58
C GLN A 220 18.86 -7.70 -1.96
N GLY A 221 18.84 -7.90 -0.65
CA GLY A 221 19.79 -8.79 0.03
C GLY A 221 21.16 -8.17 0.38
N ALA A 222 22.23 -8.97 0.28
CA ALA A 222 23.55 -8.68 0.87
C ALA A 222 24.50 -7.82 0.01
N LEU A 223 23.97 -7.15 -1.02
CA LEU A 223 24.76 -6.23 -1.84
C LEU A 223 25.07 -4.96 -1.03
N GLU A 224 26.35 -4.55 -1.02
CA GLU A 224 26.75 -3.27 -0.45
C GLU A 224 26.27 -2.14 -1.36
N LEU A 225 25.43 -1.26 -0.81
CA LEU A 225 25.05 -0.02 -1.47
C LEU A 225 26.18 1.01 -1.37
N PRO A 226 26.25 1.97 -2.31
CA PRO A 226 26.94 3.23 -2.08
C PRO A 226 26.42 3.89 -0.79
N GLU A 227 27.20 4.83 -0.22
CA GLU A 227 26.74 5.63 0.93
C GLU A 227 25.44 6.35 0.57
N THR A 228 24.31 5.75 1.00
CA THR A 228 22.97 6.20 0.66
C THR A 228 22.62 7.38 1.56
N HIS A 229 21.90 8.36 1.02
CA HIS A 229 21.45 9.50 1.81
C HIS A 229 20.65 9.02 3.03
N PRO A 230 20.98 9.45 4.27
CA PRO A 230 20.40 8.90 5.49
C PRO A 230 18.87 9.00 5.53
N LEU A 231 18.31 10.12 5.07
CA LEU A 231 16.85 10.28 4.96
C LEU A 231 16.21 9.27 4.00
N VAL A 232 16.84 8.93 2.87
CA VAL A 232 16.31 7.92 1.95
C VAL A 232 16.39 6.55 2.59
N ALA A 233 17.55 6.22 3.19
CA ALA A 233 17.75 4.95 3.87
C ALA A 233 16.73 4.71 5.01
N ASP A 234 16.42 5.76 5.79
CA ASP A 234 15.53 5.64 6.94
C ASP A 234 14.04 5.74 6.58
N LEU A 235 13.66 6.72 5.76
CA LEU A 235 12.25 7.04 5.48
C LEU A 235 11.68 6.22 4.32
N CYS A 236 12.51 5.71 3.41
CA CYS A 236 12.04 4.93 2.26
C CYS A 236 12.07 3.41 2.50
N ARG A 237 12.22 2.94 3.75
CA ARG A 237 12.27 1.50 4.08
C ARG A 237 11.09 0.68 3.55
N GLU A 238 9.86 1.17 3.72
CA GLU A 238 8.69 0.44 3.23
C GLU A 238 8.63 0.42 1.70
N LYS A 239 9.02 1.52 1.05
CA LYS A 239 9.15 1.55 -0.40
C LYS A 239 10.25 0.62 -0.90
N ALA A 240 11.41 0.58 -0.24
CA ALA A 240 12.48 -0.36 -0.57
C ALA A 240 11.96 -1.81 -0.57
N LYS A 241 11.10 -2.19 0.38
CA LYS A 241 10.44 -3.51 0.38
C LYS A 241 9.55 -3.69 -0.85
N VAL A 242 8.75 -2.70 -1.23
CA VAL A 242 7.95 -2.76 -2.46
C VAL A 242 8.83 -2.91 -3.69
N PHE A 243 9.88 -2.10 -3.86
CA PHE A 243 10.77 -2.25 -5.00
C PHE A 243 11.54 -3.59 -4.99
N SER A 244 11.87 -4.11 -3.81
CA SER A 244 12.56 -5.41 -3.68
C SER A 244 11.73 -6.60 -4.19
N ILE A 245 10.40 -6.47 -4.27
CA ILE A 245 9.53 -7.53 -4.78
C ILE A 245 9.20 -7.38 -6.28
N LEU A 246 9.47 -6.22 -6.89
CA LEU A 246 9.15 -5.98 -8.31
C LEU A 246 10.05 -6.79 -9.26
N GLY A 247 11.24 -7.20 -8.81
CA GLY A 247 12.21 -7.94 -9.62
C GLY A 247 12.94 -7.03 -10.62
N ASP A 248 13.46 -7.62 -11.69
CA ASP A 248 14.27 -6.94 -12.73
C ASP A 248 13.43 -6.41 -13.91
N ASP A 249 12.13 -6.19 -13.71
CA ASP A 249 11.25 -5.64 -14.76
C ASP A 249 11.71 -4.20 -15.11
N GLU A 250 11.97 -3.90 -16.39
CA GLU A 250 12.41 -2.56 -16.82
C GLU A 250 11.27 -1.54 -16.71
N PRO A 251 11.40 -0.49 -15.87
CA PRO A 251 10.37 0.53 -15.71
C PRO A 251 10.45 1.59 -16.80
N VAL A 252 9.30 2.18 -17.13
CA VAL A 252 9.27 3.47 -17.82
C VAL A 252 9.55 4.57 -16.80
N GLU A 253 10.63 5.30 -17.01
CA GLU A 253 11.09 6.33 -16.10
C GLU A 253 10.65 7.73 -16.54
N GLY A 254 10.04 8.46 -15.60
CA GLY A 254 9.62 9.85 -15.74
C GLY A 254 10.25 10.72 -14.64
N TYR A 255 11.55 10.56 -14.40
CA TYR A 255 12.26 11.34 -13.39
C TYR A 255 12.42 12.80 -13.80
N VAL A 256 12.14 13.72 -12.88
CA VAL A 256 12.21 15.17 -13.09
C VAL A 256 13.23 15.79 -12.14
N GLN A 257 14.18 16.53 -12.69
CA GLN A 257 15.07 17.38 -11.91
C GLN A 257 14.52 18.81 -11.86
N HIS A 258 14.39 19.35 -10.66
CA HIS A 258 14.02 20.74 -10.45
C HIS A 258 15.27 21.59 -10.23
N ALA A 259 15.22 22.85 -10.68
CA ALA A 259 16.27 23.81 -10.41
C ALA A 259 16.37 24.11 -8.91
N THR A 260 17.59 24.17 -8.39
CA THR A 260 17.88 24.53 -7.01
C THR A 260 17.71 26.03 -6.80
N LYS A 261 16.61 26.42 -6.14
CA LYS A 261 16.23 27.82 -5.87
C LYS A 261 16.08 28.12 -4.38
N SER A 262 16.05 27.09 -3.55
CA SER A 262 15.78 27.17 -2.12
C SER A 262 16.37 25.97 -1.37
N ALA A 263 16.47 26.07 -0.04
CA ALA A 263 16.93 24.98 0.83
C ALA A 263 16.16 23.67 0.59
N LEU A 264 14.83 23.74 0.44
CA LEU A 264 13.98 22.58 0.15
C LEU A 264 14.32 21.95 -1.20
N SER A 265 14.52 22.77 -2.23
CA SER A 265 14.87 22.27 -3.56
C SER A 265 16.28 21.66 -3.61
N GLU A 266 17.25 22.25 -2.88
CA GLU A 266 18.59 21.68 -2.70
C GLU A 266 18.51 20.31 -2.02
N LEU A 267 17.73 20.21 -0.93
CA LEU A 267 17.51 18.93 -0.26
C LEU A 267 16.88 17.90 -1.20
N LYS A 268 15.83 18.27 -1.94
CA LYS A 268 15.21 17.39 -2.94
C LYS A 268 16.22 16.93 -4.00
N THR A 269 17.10 17.80 -4.47
CA THR A 269 18.17 17.44 -5.42
C THR A 269 19.19 16.48 -4.80
N HIS A 270 19.59 16.69 -3.56
CA HIS A 270 20.48 15.77 -2.84
C HIS A 270 19.86 14.38 -2.65
N LEU A 271 18.57 14.31 -2.32
CA LEU A 271 17.82 13.06 -2.24
C LEU A 271 17.72 12.37 -3.61
N PHE A 272 17.41 13.14 -4.65
CA PHE A 272 17.31 12.64 -6.02
C PHE A 272 18.63 12.08 -6.54
N GLN A 273 19.76 12.70 -6.20
CA GLN A 273 21.09 12.23 -6.58
C GLN A 273 21.67 11.19 -5.60
N ASN A 274 20.89 10.79 -4.58
CA ASN A 274 21.32 9.93 -3.48
C ASN A 274 22.67 10.36 -2.85
N LYS A 275 22.89 11.68 -2.69
CA LYS A 275 24.15 12.25 -2.22
C LYS A 275 23.98 13.05 -0.95
N LYS A 276 24.77 12.73 0.07
CA LYS A 276 24.83 13.49 1.31
C LYS A 276 25.65 14.77 1.12
N ALA A 277 24.99 15.91 1.15
CA ALA A 277 25.60 17.23 1.06
C ALA A 277 24.87 18.25 1.95
N PRO A 278 25.59 19.26 2.49
CA PRO A 278 24.97 20.32 3.28
C PRO A 278 24.04 21.17 2.41
N ILE A 279 22.94 21.65 2.98
CA ILE A 279 22.02 22.60 2.34
C ILE A 279 22.17 23.98 2.97
N THR A 280 21.95 25.03 2.18
CA THR A 280 21.91 26.40 2.71
C THR A 280 20.50 26.70 3.19
N ILE A 281 20.31 26.86 4.50
CA ILE A 281 18.97 27.05 5.09
C ILE A 281 18.37 28.39 4.68
N ASP A 282 17.09 28.37 4.29
CA ASP A 282 16.26 29.53 3.99
C ASP A 282 14.82 29.31 4.52
N TRP A 283 13.90 30.19 4.16
CA TRP A 283 12.50 30.12 4.61
C TRP A 283 11.71 28.92 4.07
N SER A 284 12.20 28.23 3.04
CA SER A 284 11.51 27.08 2.44
C SER A 284 11.56 25.83 3.31
N VAL A 285 12.46 25.79 4.30
CA VAL A 285 12.51 24.77 5.36
C VAL A 285 12.83 25.44 6.68
N SER A 286 11.92 25.36 7.66
CA SER A 286 12.15 25.91 8.99
C SER A 286 11.87 24.87 10.09
N LEU A 287 12.64 24.95 11.18
CA LEU A 287 12.39 24.20 12.39
C LEU A 287 11.94 25.19 13.47
N VAL A 288 10.77 24.95 14.03
CA VAL A 288 10.17 25.80 15.06
C VAL A 288 9.99 24.99 16.33
N SER A 289 10.47 25.53 17.45
CA SER A 289 10.24 24.95 18.78
C SER A 289 9.13 25.74 19.48
N ALA A 290 8.13 25.05 20.02
CA ALA A 290 7.01 25.64 20.74
C ALA A 290 6.86 24.97 22.12
N THR A 291 6.48 25.74 23.15
CA THR A 291 6.38 25.23 24.53
C THR A 291 5.01 24.63 24.87
N SER A 292 4.04 24.74 23.96
CA SER A 292 2.71 24.15 24.08
C SER A 292 2.05 23.98 22.70
N PRO A 293 1.05 23.09 22.54
CA PRO A 293 0.30 22.95 21.30
C PRO A 293 -0.36 24.26 20.83
N THR A 294 -0.81 25.11 21.75
CA THR A 294 -1.37 26.42 21.40
C THR A 294 -0.32 27.34 20.77
N GLN A 295 0.89 27.36 21.32
CA GLN A 295 1.99 28.15 20.74
C GLN A 295 2.43 27.59 19.39
N GLU A 296 2.46 26.26 19.23
CA GLU A 296 2.78 25.61 17.96
C GLU A 296 1.84 26.10 16.84
N VAL A 297 0.54 26.13 17.10
CA VAL A 297 -0.46 26.64 16.15
C VAL A 297 -0.28 28.14 15.87
N VAL A 298 0.11 28.93 16.88
CA VAL A 298 0.38 30.36 16.69
C VAL A 298 1.61 30.57 15.81
N GLU A 299 2.69 29.83 16.01
CA GLU A 299 3.87 29.93 15.15
C GLU A 299 3.59 29.41 13.73
N LEU A 300 2.82 28.32 13.58
CA LEU A 300 2.36 27.85 12.27
C LEU A 300 1.55 28.93 11.56
N LYS A 301 0.64 29.61 12.25
CA LYS A 301 -0.15 30.72 11.69
C LYS A 301 0.75 31.87 11.24
N ARG A 302 1.81 32.19 11.97
CA ARG A 302 2.79 33.23 11.58
C ARG A 302 3.62 32.83 10.38
N TRP A 303 3.84 31.54 10.16
CA TRP A 303 4.58 31.06 8.99
C TRP A 303 3.71 31.03 7.72
N LEU A 304 2.40 30.79 7.87
CA LEU A 304 1.44 30.72 6.75
C LEU A 304 0.97 32.10 6.23
N ILE A 305 1.04 33.15 7.05
CA ILE A 305 0.55 34.52 6.75
C ILE A 305 1.73 35.45 6.50
#